data_AF-A0A831Y101-F1
#
_entry.id   AF-A0A831Y101-F1
#
_cell.length_a   1.000
_cell.length_b   1.000
_cell.length_c   1.000
_cell.angle_alpha   90.00
_cell.angle_beta   90.00
_cell.angle_gamma   90.00
#
_symmetry.space_group_name_H-M   'P 1'
#
loop_
_entity.id
_entity.type
_entity.pdbx_description
1 polymer ?
#
loop_
_entity_poly.entity_id
_entity_poly.type
_entity_poly.pdbx_seq_one_letter_code
_entity_poly.pdbx_strand_id
1 'polypeptide(L)'
;MPAYTMILRILTAFLFLMSAASGSNAESAVQFSWAVLTDTATGLRPLDFSAPPKLKTGTTLQIYIEQKPGAFIYLYLIDSTGGLTFVFPGDTEYYNSAKPSDRIFRIPPDTARFELMPPGGQEKLYLLASPARLTGLENLTAAFLGKPDDKDLRAGVIRELKLLRRRHSSLSQKTETSVPVAGTIRSRGGDDGSFEAIHVKADGFYSRILRIDHD
;
A
#
# COMPACT_ATOMS: atom_id res chain seq x y z
N MET A 1 25.99 65.85 -23.48
CA MET A 1 26.25 64.43 -23.82
C MET A 1 27.70 64.14 -23.44
N PRO A 2 28.07 63.06 -22.71
CA PRO A 2 27.38 61.78 -22.57
C PRO A 2 27.21 61.35 -21.09
N ALA A 3 26.01 61.55 -20.54
CA ALA A 3 25.57 60.94 -19.27
C ALA A 3 25.07 59.48 -19.45
N TYR A 4 25.20 58.93 -20.66
CA TYR A 4 24.61 57.64 -21.05
C TYR A 4 25.54 56.44 -20.84
N THR A 5 26.83 56.66 -20.60
CA THR A 5 27.81 55.58 -20.40
C THR A 5 27.85 55.02 -18.97
N MET A 6 27.28 55.74 -17.99
CA MET A 6 27.29 55.30 -16.58
C MET A 6 26.04 54.50 -16.17
N ILE A 7 24.89 54.74 -16.84
CA ILE A 7 23.63 54.02 -16.57
C ILE A 7 23.68 52.58 -17.12
N LEU A 8 24.51 52.32 -18.13
CA LEU A 8 24.62 51.00 -18.76
C LEU A 8 25.39 49.97 -17.93
N ARG A 9 26.20 50.39 -16.93
CA ARG A 9 26.93 49.48 -16.04
C ARG A 9 26.18 49.11 -14.76
N ILE A 10 25.13 49.85 -14.40
CA ILE A 10 24.28 49.50 -13.24
C ILE A 10 23.19 48.50 -13.66
N LEU A 11 22.82 48.44 -14.94
CA LEU A 11 21.85 47.47 -15.45
C LEU A 11 22.41 46.05 -15.64
N THR A 12 23.73 45.87 -15.60
CA THR A 12 24.37 44.54 -15.75
C THR A 12 24.60 43.83 -14.42
N ALA A 13 24.35 44.49 -13.28
CA ALA A 13 24.49 43.91 -11.95
C ALA A 13 23.17 43.37 -11.36
N PHE A 14 22.05 43.56 -12.06
CA PHE A 14 20.72 43.09 -11.61
C PHE A 14 20.21 41.86 -12.38
N LEU A 15 21.05 41.27 -13.23
CA LEU A 15 20.67 40.14 -14.10
C LEU A 15 21.34 38.82 -13.72
N PHE A 16 21.73 38.65 -12.45
CA PHE A 16 22.42 37.45 -11.95
C PHE A 16 21.93 37.00 -10.56
N LEU A 17 20.64 37.19 -10.26
CA LEU A 17 20.04 36.73 -9.00
C LEU A 17 18.67 36.04 -9.18
N MET A 18 18.50 35.34 -10.30
CA MET A 18 17.41 34.38 -10.49
C MET A 18 18.00 33.03 -10.93
N SER A 19 18.95 32.53 -10.14
CA SER A 19 19.07 31.07 -10.01
C SER A 19 17.81 30.62 -9.30
N ALA A 20 16.76 30.36 -10.09
CA ALA A 20 15.67 29.53 -9.66
C ALA A 20 16.31 28.24 -9.14
N ALA A 21 16.35 28.10 -7.82
CA ALA A 21 16.48 26.79 -7.22
C ALA A 21 15.24 26.04 -7.71
N SER A 22 15.39 25.32 -8.82
CA SER A 22 14.57 24.18 -9.14
C SER A 22 14.84 23.18 -8.03
N GLY A 23 14.19 23.39 -6.88
CA GLY A 23 14.00 22.34 -5.91
C GLY A 23 13.32 21.24 -6.70
N SER A 24 14.08 20.21 -7.04
CA SER A 24 13.50 18.94 -7.41
C SER A 24 12.59 18.59 -6.23
N ASN A 25 11.28 18.77 -6.40
CA ASN A 25 10.29 18.20 -5.50
C ASN A 25 10.36 16.69 -5.72
N ALA A 26 11.44 16.07 -5.24
CA ALA A 26 11.54 14.63 -5.16
C ALA A 26 10.44 14.21 -4.19
N GLU A 27 9.42 13.53 -4.70
CA GLU A 27 8.37 13.00 -3.86
C GLU A 27 9.01 12.10 -2.79
N SER A 28 8.59 12.25 -1.54
CA SER A 28 9.11 11.43 -0.45
C SER A 28 8.92 9.95 -0.77
N ALA A 29 10.01 9.19 -0.78
CA ALA A 29 9.96 7.77 -1.06
C ALA A 29 9.19 7.02 0.05
N VAL A 30 8.36 6.07 -0.36
CA VAL A 30 7.66 5.13 0.52
C VAL A 30 8.35 3.76 0.43
N GLN A 31 8.58 3.15 1.59
CA GLN A 31 9.20 1.83 1.71
C GLN A 31 8.39 0.95 2.67
N PHE A 32 8.23 -0.32 2.35
CA PHE A 32 7.59 -1.32 3.20
C PHE A 32 7.79 -2.72 2.59
N SER A 33 7.49 -3.78 3.33
CA SER A 33 7.49 -5.14 2.80
C SER A 33 6.12 -5.79 2.95
N TRP A 34 5.73 -6.68 2.04
CA TRP A 34 4.46 -7.40 2.15
C TRP A 34 4.54 -8.81 1.57
N ALA A 35 3.69 -9.72 2.07
CA ALA A 35 3.45 -11.03 1.48
C ALA A 35 2.02 -11.48 1.75
N VAL A 36 1.43 -12.28 0.85
CA VAL A 36 0.22 -13.07 1.15
C VAL A 36 0.69 -14.51 1.29
N LEU A 37 0.49 -15.07 2.46
CA LEU A 37 0.95 -16.39 2.85
C LEU A 37 -0.23 -17.36 2.84
N THR A 38 0.02 -18.60 2.46
CA THR A 38 -0.92 -19.70 2.61
C THR A 38 -0.27 -20.85 3.37
N ASP A 39 -1.05 -21.60 4.14
CA ASP A 39 -0.55 -22.76 4.87
C ASP A 39 -0.30 -23.92 3.89
N THR A 40 0.85 -24.57 4.01
CA THR A 40 1.19 -25.78 3.26
C THR A 40 1.63 -26.88 4.22
N ALA A 41 1.80 -28.11 3.72
CA ALA A 41 2.29 -29.23 4.53
C ALA A 41 3.69 -28.99 5.13
N THR A 42 4.48 -28.07 4.54
CA THR A 42 5.83 -27.69 4.97
C THR A 42 5.88 -26.29 5.58
N GLY A 43 4.71 -25.74 5.95
CA GLY A 43 4.58 -24.43 6.59
C GLY A 43 4.07 -23.31 5.70
N LEU A 44 4.27 -22.08 6.15
CA LEU A 44 3.78 -20.88 5.46
C LEU A 44 4.54 -20.63 4.17
N ARG A 45 3.82 -20.54 3.05
CA ARG A 45 4.40 -20.23 1.74
C ARG A 45 3.83 -18.92 1.20
N PRO A 46 4.67 -18.01 0.67
CA PRO A 46 4.17 -16.83 -0.02
C PRO A 46 3.56 -17.20 -1.36
N LEU A 47 2.42 -16.59 -1.68
CA LEU A 47 1.80 -16.67 -3.00
C LEU A 47 2.64 -15.89 -4.02
N ASP A 48 2.83 -16.49 -5.18
CA ASP A 48 3.43 -15.81 -6.34
C ASP A 48 2.32 -15.04 -7.08
N PHE A 49 2.57 -13.74 -7.30
CA PHE A 49 1.68 -12.82 -8.03
C PHE A 49 2.25 -12.39 -9.39
N SER A 50 3.18 -13.17 -9.97
CA SER A 50 3.59 -13.06 -11.37
C SER A 50 2.42 -13.29 -12.34
N ALA A 51 1.49 -14.16 -11.95
CA ALA A 51 0.13 -14.31 -12.47
C ALA A 51 -0.86 -14.43 -11.28
N PRO A 52 -2.18 -14.22 -11.46
CA PRO A 52 -3.14 -14.47 -10.40
C PRO A 52 -3.05 -15.94 -9.93
N PRO A 53 -2.68 -16.22 -8.66
CA PRO A 53 -2.67 -17.58 -8.14
C PRO A 53 -4.09 -18.17 -8.13
N LYS A 54 -4.17 -19.47 -8.41
CA LYS A 54 -5.41 -20.25 -8.34
C LYS A 54 -5.38 -21.12 -7.10
N LEU A 55 -6.30 -20.87 -6.17
CA LEU A 55 -6.41 -21.55 -4.89
C LEU A 55 -7.71 -22.34 -4.81
N LYS A 56 -7.80 -23.26 -3.85
CA LYS A 56 -9.05 -23.96 -3.58
C LYS A 56 -9.89 -23.17 -2.57
N THR A 57 -11.21 -23.22 -2.68
CA THR A 57 -12.09 -22.82 -1.57
C THR A 57 -11.70 -23.57 -0.29
N GLY A 58 -11.76 -22.88 0.85
CA GLY A 58 -11.26 -23.37 2.14
C GLY A 58 -9.75 -23.18 2.35
N THR A 59 -9.02 -22.68 1.34
CA THR A 59 -7.60 -22.33 1.52
C THR A 59 -7.50 -21.17 2.51
N THR A 60 -6.61 -21.32 3.50
CA THR A 60 -6.33 -20.30 4.50
C THR A 60 -5.21 -19.36 4.04
N LEU A 61 -5.37 -18.08 4.37
CA LEU A 61 -4.45 -17.00 4.04
C LEU A 61 -4.07 -16.20 5.28
N GLN A 62 -2.81 -15.75 5.34
CA GLN A 62 -2.34 -14.72 6.27
C GLN A 62 -1.57 -13.67 5.50
N ILE A 63 -1.78 -12.40 5.80
CA ILE A 63 -1.11 -11.29 5.15
C ILE A 63 -0.02 -10.77 6.09
N TYR A 64 1.18 -10.63 5.56
CA TYR A 64 2.33 -10.02 6.23
C TYR A 64 2.51 -8.60 5.69
N ILE A 65 2.67 -7.63 6.59
CA ILE A 65 3.07 -6.26 6.27
C ILE A 65 4.17 -5.83 7.23
N GLU A 66 5.32 -5.44 6.71
CA GLU A 66 6.36 -4.75 7.44
C GLU A 66 6.30 -3.26 7.09
N GLN A 67 5.69 -2.47 7.96
CA GLN A 67 5.62 -1.03 7.81
C GLN A 67 6.97 -0.41 8.16
N LYS A 68 7.42 0.56 7.35
CA LYS A 68 8.59 1.40 7.66
C LYS A 68 8.15 2.82 8.02
N PRO A 69 9.02 3.61 8.68
CA PRO A 69 8.75 5.01 8.98
C PRO A 69 8.33 5.79 7.72
N GLY A 70 7.29 6.61 7.87
CA GLY A 70 6.75 7.42 6.78
C GLY A 70 5.84 6.67 5.79
N ALA A 71 5.63 5.36 5.91
CA ALA A 71 4.77 4.62 4.99
C ALA A 71 3.34 4.43 5.54
N PHE A 72 2.40 5.27 5.13
CA PHE A 72 0.97 5.05 5.39
C PHE A 72 0.44 3.99 4.44
N ILE A 73 0.16 2.80 4.97
CA ILE A 73 -0.27 1.63 4.18
C ILE A 73 -1.76 1.40 4.40
N TYR A 74 -2.46 1.06 3.33
CA TYR A 74 -3.88 0.70 3.34
C TYR A 74 -4.09 -0.57 2.54
N LEU A 75 -4.88 -1.49 3.07
CA LEU A 75 -5.23 -2.74 2.42
C LEU A 75 -6.74 -2.94 2.46
N TYR A 76 -7.32 -3.20 1.30
CA TYR A 76 -8.74 -3.52 1.16
C TYR A 76 -8.89 -4.84 0.43
N LEU A 77 -9.87 -5.65 0.83
CA LEU A 77 -10.31 -6.82 0.09
C LEU A 77 -11.62 -6.47 -0.62
N ILE A 78 -11.69 -6.76 -1.92
CA ILE A 78 -12.95 -6.84 -2.64
C ILE A 78 -13.16 -8.29 -3.03
N ASP A 79 -14.21 -8.91 -2.50
CA ASP A 79 -14.48 -10.33 -2.71
C ASP A 79 -15.14 -10.64 -4.06
N SER A 80 -15.29 -11.94 -4.35
CA SER A 80 -15.92 -12.45 -5.57
C SER A 80 -17.34 -11.91 -5.79
N THR A 81 -18.07 -11.57 -4.72
CA THR A 81 -19.43 -11.00 -4.76
C THR A 81 -19.43 -9.47 -4.88
N GLY A 82 -18.27 -8.83 -4.78
CA GLY A 82 -18.11 -7.38 -4.76
C GLY A 82 -18.31 -6.76 -3.37
N GLY A 83 -18.33 -7.58 -2.31
CA GLY A 83 -18.22 -7.11 -0.93
C GLY A 83 -16.87 -6.42 -0.71
N LEU A 84 -16.84 -5.51 0.26
CA LEU A 84 -15.68 -4.67 0.55
C LEU A 84 -15.31 -4.80 2.02
N THR A 85 -14.06 -5.16 2.28
CA THR A 85 -13.50 -5.24 3.64
C THR A 85 -12.29 -4.32 3.76
N PHE A 86 -12.25 -3.51 4.81
CA PHE A 86 -11.07 -2.74 5.19
C PHE A 86 -10.15 -3.60 6.05
N VAL A 87 -9.05 -4.07 5.48
CA VAL A 87 -8.18 -5.10 6.08
C VAL A 87 -7.05 -4.49 6.90
N PHE A 88 -6.42 -3.41 6.42
CA PHE A 88 -5.35 -2.72 7.13
C PHE A 88 -5.44 -1.21 6.94
N PRO A 89 -5.24 -0.40 8.00
CA PRO A 89 -4.97 -0.79 9.40
C PRO A 89 -6.11 -1.47 10.15
N GLY A 90 -7.31 -1.59 9.54
CA GLY A 90 -8.47 -2.26 10.14
C GLY A 90 -9.28 -1.36 11.10
N ASP A 91 -8.69 -0.24 11.52
CA ASP A 91 -9.34 0.84 12.27
C ASP A 91 -9.10 2.17 11.55
N THR A 92 -10.17 2.91 11.24
CA THR A 92 -10.10 4.18 10.52
C THR A 92 -9.44 5.29 11.34
N GLU A 93 -9.42 5.15 12.66
CA GLU A 93 -8.80 6.10 13.58
C GLU A 93 -7.33 5.77 13.88
N TYR A 94 -6.80 4.65 13.37
CA TYR A 94 -5.44 4.18 13.66
C TYR A 94 -4.38 5.27 13.45
N TYR A 95 -4.41 5.94 12.30
CA TYR A 95 -3.43 6.98 11.94
C TYR A 95 -3.68 8.35 12.62
N ASN A 96 -4.72 8.49 13.44
CA ASN A 96 -4.90 9.67 14.31
C ASN A 96 -3.96 9.62 15.51
N SER A 97 -3.58 8.43 15.97
CA SER A 97 -2.73 8.23 17.15
C SER A 97 -1.40 7.54 16.86
N ALA A 98 -1.34 6.69 15.84
CA ALA A 98 -0.14 5.97 15.45
C ALA A 98 0.49 6.55 14.17
N LYS A 99 1.75 6.98 14.27
CA LYS A 99 2.55 7.29 13.08
C LYS A 99 3.15 6.00 12.51
N PRO A 100 3.33 5.88 11.18
CA PRO A 100 4.09 4.78 10.60
C PRO A 100 5.47 4.68 11.23
N SER A 101 5.80 3.50 11.72
CA SER A 101 7.06 3.16 12.37
C SER A 101 7.54 1.80 11.86
N ASP A 102 8.74 1.39 12.26
CA ASP A 102 9.27 0.07 11.91
C ASP A 102 8.50 -1.02 12.69
N ARG A 103 7.45 -1.57 12.08
CA ARG A 103 6.52 -2.50 12.73
C ARG A 103 6.03 -3.57 11.78
N ILE A 104 6.02 -4.80 12.28
CA ILE A 104 5.50 -5.97 11.58
C ILE A 104 4.05 -6.23 12.00
N PHE A 105 3.21 -6.50 11.01
CA PHE A 105 1.82 -6.91 11.15
C PHE A 105 1.59 -8.25 10.47
N ARG A 106 0.83 -9.10 11.15
CA ARG A 106 0.22 -10.30 10.59
C ARG A 106 -1.29 -10.12 10.62
N ILE A 107 -1.94 -10.39 9.50
CA ILE A 107 -3.36 -10.08 9.33
C ILE A 107 -4.07 -11.33 8.76
N PRO A 108 -5.02 -11.91 9.51
CA PRO A 108 -5.35 -11.58 10.90
C PRO A 108 -4.16 -11.88 11.86
N PRO A 109 -4.15 -11.29 13.07
CA PRO A 109 -3.04 -11.42 14.02
C PRO A 109 -2.87 -12.86 14.52
N ASP A 110 -1.72 -13.11 15.13
CA ASP A 110 -1.36 -14.39 15.74
C ASP A 110 -1.45 -15.57 14.76
N THR A 111 -2.14 -16.64 15.17
CA THR A 111 -2.34 -17.88 14.40
C THR A 111 -3.65 -17.88 13.61
N ALA A 112 -4.42 -16.78 13.61
CA ALA A 112 -5.66 -16.71 12.85
C ALA A 112 -5.38 -16.69 11.33
N ARG A 113 -6.40 -17.02 10.54
CA ARG A 113 -6.33 -17.03 9.07
C ARG A 113 -7.61 -16.50 8.45
N PHE A 114 -7.48 -15.84 7.30
CA PHE A 114 -8.62 -15.66 6.38
C PHE A 114 -8.89 -16.97 5.67
N GLU A 115 -10.14 -17.36 5.52
CA GLU A 115 -10.52 -18.52 4.72
C GLU A 115 -11.20 -18.04 3.44
N LEU A 116 -10.83 -18.63 2.30
CA LEU A 116 -11.53 -18.38 1.05
C LEU A 116 -12.88 -19.09 1.07
N MET A 117 -13.95 -18.31 1.17
CA MET A 117 -15.31 -18.82 1.30
C MET A 117 -16.02 -18.89 -0.07
N PRO A 118 -16.98 -19.82 -0.26
CA PRO A 118 -17.89 -19.78 -1.39
C PRO A 118 -18.70 -18.47 -1.44
N PRO A 119 -19.11 -18.00 -2.64
CA PRO A 119 -18.92 -18.64 -3.94
C PRO A 119 -17.49 -18.45 -4.50
N GLY A 120 -17.11 -19.38 -5.36
CA GLY A 120 -15.91 -19.28 -6.21
C GLY A 120 -15.83 -17.97 -6.98
N GLY A 121 -14.63 -17.52 -7.30
CA GLY A 121 -14.42 -16.32 -8.10
C GLY A 121 -13.07 -15.67 -7.88
N GLN A 122 -13.03 -14.33 -7.98
CA GLN A 122 -11.78 -13.58 -7.88
C GLN A 122 -11.83 -12.57 -6.74
N GLU A 123 -10.96 -12.82 -5.76
CA GLU A 123 -10.64 -11.91 -4.67
C GLU A 123 -9.62 -10.86 -5.14
N LYS A 124 -9.81 -9.61 -4.71
CA LYS A 124 -8.94 -8.48 -5.08
C LYS A 124 -8.46 -7.76 -3.84
N LEU A 125 -7.18 -7.92 -3.51
CA LEU A 125 -6.51 -7.14 -2.49
C LEU A 125 -5.94 -5.85 -3.10
N TYR A 126 -6.50 -4.71 -2.72
CA TYR A 126 -6.00 -3.39 -3.07
C TYR A 126 -5.02 -2.94 -2.00
N LEU A 127 -3.73 -2.98 -2.34
CA LEU A 127 -2.64 -2.54 -1.49
C LEU A 127 -2.16 -1.17 -1.95
N LEU A 128 -2.19 -0.19 -1.06
CA LEU A 128 -1.77 1.19 -1.31
C LEU A 128 -0.77 1.62 -0.24
N ALA A 129 0.23 2.42 -0.63
CA ALA A 129 1.12 3.06 0.31
C ALA A 129 1.46 4.50 -0.14
N SER A 130 1.58 5.41 0.83
CA SER A 130 1.80 6.85 0.60
C SER A 130 2.65 7.46 1.72
N PRO A 131 3.46 8.51 1.46
CA PRO A 131 4.20 9.26 2.48
C PRO A 131 3.29 10.14 3.34
N ALA A 132 2.04 10.33 2.91
CA ALA A 132 1.02 11.09 3.63
C ALA A 132 -0.29 10.31 3.75
N ARG A 133 -1.09 10.66 4.76
CA ARG A 133 -2.41 10.07 4.97
C ARG A 133 -3.34 10.31 3.79
N LEU A 134 -4.08 9.28 3.42
CA LEU A 134 -5.12 9.35 2.39
C LEU A 134 -6.46 9.74 3.03
N THR A 135 -6.53 10.91 3.65
CA THR A 135 -7.67 11.34 4.50
C THR A 135 -9.03 11.27 3.79
N GLY A 136 -9.08 11.55 2.49
CA GLY A 136 -10.30 11.38 1.69
C GLY A 136 -10.78 9.93 1.64
N LEU A 137 -9.86 8.98 1.45
CA LEU A 137 -10.15 7.55 1.48
C LEU A 137 -10.52 7.09 2.89
N GLU A 138 -9.82 7.59 3.91
CA GLU A 138 -10.10 7.29 5.33
C GLU A 138 -11.52 7.71 5.72
N ASN A 139 -11.94 8.94 5.37
CA ASN A 139 -13.28 9.44 5.67
C ASN A 139 -14.38 8.65 4.95
N LEU A 140 -14.18 8.32 3.67
CA LEU A 140 -15.11 7.47 2.92
C LEU A 140 -15.23 6.07 3.54
N THR A 141 -14.09 5.53 4.01
CA THR A 141 -14.06 4.23 4.67
C THR A 141 -14.79 4.27 6.00
N ALA A 142 -14.58 5.31 6.82
CA ALA A 142 -15.28 5.49 8.09
C ALA A 142 -16.80 5.62 7.88
N ALA A 143 -17.24 6.38 6.88
CA ALA A 143 -18.65 6.48 6.53
C ALA A 143 -19.25 5.13 6.13
N PHE A 144 -18.55 4.36 5.28
CA PHE A 144 -18.95 3.02 4.88
C PHE A 144 -19.01 2.05 6.07
N LEU A 145 -18.01 2.03 6.94
CA LEU A 145 -18.00 1.15 8.11
C LEU A 145 -19.11 1.50 9.12
N GLY A 146 -19.54 2.76 9.17
CA GLY A 146 -20.71 3.18 9.94
C GLY A 146 -22.05 2.67 9.38
N LYS A 147 -22.10 2.33 8.08
CA LYS A 147 -23.28 1.77 7.39
C LYS A 147 -22.88 0.73 6.33
N PRO A 148 -22.41 -0.47 6.72
CA PRO A 148 -21.81 -1.43 5.78
C PRO A 148 -22.73 -1.94 4.67
N ASP A 149 -24.05 -1.91 4.89
CA ASP A 149 -25.05 -2.32 3.91
C ASP A 149 -25.35 -1.25 2.84
N ASP A 150 -24.84 -0.03 3.02
CA ASP A 150 -25.02 1.08 2.09
C ASP A 150 -24.15 0.88 0.83
N LYS A 151 -24.83 0.57 -0.28
CA LYS A 151 -24.19 0.28 -1.57
C LYS A 151 -23.51 1.51 -2.17
N ASP A 152 -24.02 2.71 -1.91
CA ASP A 152 -23.47 3.95 -2.46
C ASP A 152 -22.19 4.35 -1.74
N LEU A 153 -22.15 4.20 -0.42
CA LEU A 153 -20.93 4.40 0.37
C LEU A 153 -19.85 3.39 -0.03
N ARG A 154 -20.21 2.10 -0.16
CA ARG A 154 -19.30 1.06 -0.66
C ARG A 154 -18.76 1.40 -2.05
N ALA A 155 -19.64 1.79 -2.98
CA ALA A 155 -19.24 2.21 -4.32
C ALA A 155 -18.35 3.45 -4.29
N GLY A 156 -18.57 4.37 -3.36
CA GLY A 156 -17.73 5.54 -3.08
C GLY A 156 -16.29 5.16 -2.75
N VAL A 157 -16.09 4.24 -1.79
CA VAL A 157 -14.74 3.76 -1.43
C VAL A 157 -14.06 3.08 -2.63
N ILE A 158 -14.75 2.16 -3.31
CA ILE A 158 -14.20 1.44 -4.48
C ILE A 158 -13.81 2.42 -5.60
N ARG A 159 -14.59 3.49 -5.80
CA ARG A 159 -14.29 4.53 -6.77
C ARG A 159 -13.03 5.29 -6.38
N GLU A 160 -12.88 5.67 -5.12
CA GLU A 160 -11.69 6.39 -4.65
C GLU A 160 -10.42 5.53 -4.77
N LEU A 161 -10.48 4.24 -4.44
CA LEU A 161 -9.38 3.30 -4.67
C LEU A 161 -8.94 3.27 -6.15
N LYS A 162 -9.92 3.27 -7.07
CA LYS A 162 -9.64 3.31 -8.52
C LYS A 162 -9.07 4.67 -8.95
N LEU A 163 -9.56 5.77 -8.40
CA LEU A 163 -9.09 7.12 -8.72
C LEU A 163 -7.66 7.37 -8.24
N LEU A 164 -7.35 7.02 -6.99
CA LEU A 164 -6.00 7.09 -6.43
C LEU A 164 -5.00 6.35 -7.32
N ARG A 165 -5.30 5.11 -7.69
CA ARG A 165 -4.43 4.32 -8.58
C ARG A 165 -4.22 5.01 -9.93
N ARG A 166 -5.27 5.57 -10.54
CA ARG A 166 -5.17 6.25 -11.84
C ARG A 166 -4.31 7.51 -11.74
N ARG A 167 -4.52 8.35 -10.72
CA ARG A 167 -3.77 9.59 -10.51
C ARG A 167 -2.26 9.36 -10.39
N HIS A 168 -1.86 8.25 -9.77
CA HIS A 168 -0.44 7.95 -9.52
C HIS A 168 0.16 6.89 -10.45
N SER A 169 -0.56 6.49 -11.52
CA SER A 169 -0.13 5.40 -12.41
C SER A 169 1.09 5.73 -13.28
N SER A 170 1.33 7.01 -13.58
CA SER A 170 2.41 7.47 -14.47
C SER A 170 3.56 8.18 -13.77
N LEU A 171 3.48 8.37 -12.44
CA LEU A 171 4.34 9.31 -11.71
C LEU A 171 5.37 8.64 -10.78
N SER A 172 5.22 7.36 -10.45
CA SER A 172 6.09 6.71 -9.48
C SER A 172 7.08 5.75 -10.14
N GLN A 173 8.38 6.03 -9.98
CA GLN A 173 9.38 4.98 -10.08
C GLN A 173 9.17 4.03 -8.89
N LYS A 174 8.97 2.75 -9.19
CA LYS A 174 8.79 1.72 -8.17
C LYS A 174 9.70 0.54 -8.44
N THR A 175 10.25 -0.02 -7.37
CA THR A 175 11.02 -1.25 -7.36
C THR A 175 10.37 -2.21 -6.37
N GLU A 176 10.21 -3.46 -6.79
CA GLU A 176 9.75 -4.58 -5.98
C GLU A 176 10.83 -5.65 -6.01
N THR A 177 11.35 -6.02 -4.84
CA THR A 177 12.43 -6.99 -4.71
C THR A 177 12.04 -8.06 -3.70
N SER A 178 12.22 -9.34 -4.06
CA SER A 178 12.06 -10.44 -3.09
C SER A 178 13.14 -10.36 -2.03
N VAL A 179 12.75 -10.40 -0.76
CA VAL A 179 13.67 -10.42 0.38
C VAL A 179 13.29 -11.54 1.35
N PRO A 180 14.28 -12.29 1.87
CA PRO A 180 14.02 -13.32 2.87
C PRO A 180 13.63 -12.70 4.20
N VAL A 181 12.59 -13.26 4.82
CA VAL A 181 12.18 -12.96 6.20
C VAL A 181 12.48 -14.20 7.05
N ALA A 182 13.45 -14.09 7.96
CA ALA A 182 13.87 -15.15 8.87
C ALA A 182 13.83 -14.69 10.33
N GLY A 183 13.36 -15.56 11.26
CA GLY A 183 13.48 -15.34 12.71
C GLY A 183 12.20 -15.52 13.53
N THR A 184 12.31 -16.28 14.62
CA THR A 184 11.32 -16.68 15.66
C THR A 184 9.85 -16.55 15.26
N ILE A 185 9.45 -17.35 14.29
CA ILE A 185 8.05 -17.42 13.85
C ILE A 185 7.34 -18.33 14.83
N ARG A 186 6.85 -17.77 15.94
CA ARG A 186 6.03 -18.55 16.88
C ARG A 186 4.62 -18.71 16.33
N SER A 187 4.45 -19.58 15.34
CA SER A 187 3.16 -20.18 15.03
C SER A 187 3.04 -21.49 15.83
N ARG A 188 1.89 -21.70 16.49
CA ARG A 188 1.64 -22.91 17.30
C ARG A 188 1.62 -24.13 16.37
N GLY A 189 2.77 -24.81 16.29
CA GLY A 189 2.97 -25.97 15.42
C GLY A 189 4.32 -25.95 14.70
N GLY A 190 5.42 -25.65 15.39
CA GLY A 190 6.76 -26.04 14.94
C GLY A 190 7.34 -25.44 13.65
N ASP A 191 6.70 -24.44 13.03
CA ASP A 191 7.27 -23.79 11.84
C ASP A 191 8.02 -22.50 12.18
N ASP A 192 9.34 -22.62 12.34
CA ASP A 192 10.28 -21.54 12.03
C ASP A 192 10.34 -21.33 10.50
N GLY A 193 9.19 -20.98 9.91
CA GLY A 193 9.02 -20.94 8.46
C GLY A 193 9.56 -19.65 7.86
N SER A 194 10.85 -19.59 7.50
CA SER A 194 11.36 -18.49 6.68
C SER A 194 10.56 -18.38 5.38
N PHE A 195 10.19 -17.17 4.98
CA PHE A 195 9.47 -16.94 3.72
C PHE A 195 10.02 -15.71 3.00
N GLU A 196 9.71 -15.60 1.72
CA GLU A 196 10.04 -14.44 0.91
C GLU A 196 8.93 -13.39 0.99
N ALA A 197 9.28 -12.16 1.34
CA ALA A 197 8.42 -11.00 1.24
C ALA A 197 8.83 -10.11 0.06
N ILE A 198 7.88 -9.37 -0.50
CA ILE A 198 8.16 -8.35 -1.50
C ILE A 198 8.47 -7.05 -0.78
N HIS A 199 9.73 -6.63 -0.83
CA HIS A 199 10.15 -5.31 -0.42
C HIS A 199 9.84 -4.30 -1.52
N VAL A 200 9.12 -3.24 -1.16
CA VAL A 200 8.70 -2.16 -2.04
C VAL A 200 9.50 -0.91 -1.69
N LYS A 201 10.04 -0.27 -2.73
CA LYS A 201 10.51 1.11 -2.71
C LYS A 201 9.85 1.87 -3.85
N ALA A 202 9.09 2.90 -3.55
CA ALA A 202 8.40 3.71 -4.55
C ALA A 202 8.53 5.20 -4.24
N ASP A 203 8.67 6.03 -5.26
CA ASP A 203 8.65 7.48 -5.08
C ASP A 203 7.20 7.96 -4.99
N GLY A 204 6.86 8.60 -3.88
CA GLY A 204 5.57 9.26 -3.65
C GLY A 204 4.34 8.37 -3.46
N PHE A 205 4.09 7.35 -4.27
CA PHE A 205 2.89 6.53 -4.10
C PHE A 205 3.05 5.14 -4.69
N TYR A 206 2.61 4.13 -3.94
CA TYR A 206 2.52 2.76 -4.40
C TYR A 206 1.06 2.30 -4.45
N SER A 207 0.70 1.59 -5.52
CA SER A 207 -0.54 0.83 -5.56
C SER A 207 -0.37 -0.45 -6.37
N ARG A 208 -0.95 -1.54 -5.84
CA ARG A 208 -1.05 -2.84 -6.51
C ARG A 208 -2.40 -3.47 -6.22
N ILE A 209 -2.92 -4.19 -7.22
CA ILE A 209 -4.05 -5.10 -7.02
C ILE A 209 -3.50 -6.52 -7.10
N LEU A 210 -3.57 -7.24 -5.99
CA LEU A 210 -3.26 -8.66 -5.93
C LEU A 210 -4.57 -9.40 -6.18
N ARG A 211 -4.61 -10.18 -7.25
CA ARG A 211 -5.80 -10.96 -7.64
C ARG A 211 -5.55 -12.40 -7.24
N ILE A 212 -6.52 -13.03 -6.60
CA ILE A 212 -6.48 -14.44 -6.23
C ILE A 212 -7.75 -15.05 -6.82
N ASP A 213 -7.60 -16.08 -7.64
CA ASP A 213 -8.73 -16.83 -8.17
C ASP A 213 -8.95 -18.07 -7.28
N HIS A 214 -10.21 -18.39 -6.95
CA HIS A 214 -10.56 -19.63 -6.25
C HIS A 214 -11.80 -20.30 -6.84
N ASP A 215 -11.88 -21.62 -6.68
CA ASP A 215 -12.93 -22.49 -7.22
C ASP A 215 -14.22 -22.52 -6.38
#